data_AF-A0AAJ0LBB3-F1
#
_entry.id   AF-A0AAJ0LBB3-F1
#
_cell.length_a   1.000
_cell.length_b   1.000
_cell.length_c   1.000
_cell.angle_alpha   90.00
_cell.angle_beta   90.00
_cell.angle_gamma   90.00
#
_symmetry.space_group_name_H-M   'P 1'
#
loop_
_entity.id
_entity.type
_entity.pdbx_description
1 polymer ?
#
loop_
_entity_poly.entity_id
_entity_poly.type
_entity_poly.pdbx_seq_one_letter_code
_entity_poly.pdbx_strand_id
1 'polypeptide(L)'
;MAAPSLSKQVGRGAIWSVVNSALVQVINLLVFLVTARFVPVADFGILATCLLFVELFKQISVESFATAIVSRGAPDAGDYNACFLLIQIGAVIGAALMLLSAQFISEIMHNERIEFALRLTSVLLLSSGLSRTHEAWMTRQLLFKPLAIRSILALLVGGGAGLFLAMNGWGLTALVVQQLTTSLLSTILLWFVSDWRPSLRVERAKLLATWRYGRHVAITGFTNFANTQSDTFFSSYYLPDLEPLDPMRLSEAMLARFKNLASG
;
A
#
# COMPACT_ATOMS: atom_id res chain seq x y z
N MET A 1 24.47 -13.87 -31.78
CA MET A 1 23.53 -12.82 -31.33
C MET A 1 24.17 -12.06 -30.19
N ALA A 2 24.63 -10.82 -30.42
CA ALA A 2 25.21 -10.00 -29.36
C ALA A 2 24.13 -9.65 -28.33
N ALA A 3 24.38 -9.94 -27.06
CA ALA A 3 23.48 -9.55 -25.98
C ALA A 3 23.21 -8.04 -26.06
N PRO A 4 21.94 -7.58 -25.98
CA PRO A 4 21.65 -6.16 -26.02
C PRO A 4 22.43 -5.46 -24.91
N SER A 5 23.14 -4.38 -25.26
CA SER A 5 23.98 -3.63 -24.32
C SER A 5 23.21 -3.35 -23.03
N LEU A 6 23.85 -3.53 -21.88
CA LEU A 6 23.24 -3.39 -20.54
C LEU A 6 22.44 -2.07 -20.43
N SER A 7 22.94 -1.00 -21.06
CA SER A 7 22.26 0.30 -21.18
C SER A 7 20.87 0.24 -21.84
N LYS A 8 20.70 -0.55 -22.91
CA LYS A 8 19.41 -0.72 -23.60
C LYS A 8 18.43 -1.54 -22.77
N GLN A 9 18.90 -2.53 -22.00
CA GLN A 9 18.03 -3.33 -21.13
C GLN A 9 17.52 -2.51 -19.93
N VAL A 10 18.40 -1.74 -19.30
CA VAL A 10 18.05 -0.82 -18.21
C VAL A 10 17.07 0.25 -18.70
N GLY A 11 17.34 0.88 -19.85
CA GLY A 11 16.44 1.88 -20.44
C GLY A 11 15.05 1.33 -20.77
N ARG A 12 14.98 0.12 -21.36
CA ARG A 12 13.70 -0.53 -21.64
C ARG A 12 12.95 -0.92 -20.37
N GLY A 13 13.65 -1.38 -19.34
CA GLY A 13 13.08 -1.71 -18.03
C GLY A 13 12.48 -0.50 -17.33
N ALA A 14 13.21 0.62 -17.31
CA ALA A 14 12.74 1.88 -16.74
C ALA A 14 11.46 2.40 -17.41
N ILE A 15 11.38 2.32 -18.74
CA ILE A 15 10.17 2.70 -19.49
C ILE A 15 8.96 1.87 -19.03
N TRP A 16 9.12 0.54 -18.88
CA TRP A 16 8.02 -0.31 -18.39
C TRP A 16 7.60 0.02 -16.96
N SER A 17 8.53 0.42 -16.10
CA SER A 17 8.19 0.88 -14.74
C SER A 17 7.38 2.18 -14.78
N VAL A 18 7.79 3.16 -15.60
CA VAL A 18 7.08 4.44 -15.76
C VAL A 18 5.69 4.23 -16.34
N VAL A 19 5.59 3.44 -17.42
CA VAL A 19 4.31 3.09 -18.06
C VAL A 19 3.39 2.37 -17.07
N ASN A 20 3.92 1.43 -16.29
CA ASN A 20 3.14 0.75 -15.25
C ASN A 20 2.57 1.75 -14.24
N SER A 21 3.41 2.61 -13.65
CA SER A 21 2.95 3.59 -12.66
C SER A 21 1.90 4.54 -13.24
N ALA A 22 2.11 5.03 -14.46
CA ALA A 22 1.16 5.91 -15.14
C ALA A 22 -0.18 5.21 -15.41
N LEU A 23 -0.16 3.99 -15.96
CA LEU A 23 -1.38 3.23 -16.24
C LEU A 23 -2.14 2.85 -14.98
N VAL A 24 -1.44 2.40 -13.93
CA VAL A 24 -2.06 2.09 -12.63
C VAL A 24 -2.76 3.33 -12.07
N GLN A 25 -2.13 4.50 -12.13
CA GLN A 25 -2.74 5.75 -11.65
C GLN A 25 -3.98 6.13 -12.47
N VAL A 26 -3.91 6.07 -13.80
CA VAL A 26 -5.04 6.38 -14.68
C VAL A 26 -6.20 5.41 -14.46
N ILE A 27 -5.93 4.10 -14.38
CA ILE A 27 -6.97 3.10 -14.16
C ILE A 27 -7.59 3.27 -12.77
N ASN A 28 -6.79 3.50 -11.71
CA ASN A 28 -7.31 3.77 -10.38
C ASN A 28 -8.23 4.99 -10.35
N LEU A 29 -7.84 6.07 -11.03
CA LEU A 29 -8.66 7.28 -11.15
C LEU A 29 -9.99 6.97 -11.87
N LEU A 30 -9.95 6.24 -12.98
CA LEU A 30 -11.16 5.85 -13.70
C LEU A 30 -12.07 4.97 -12.84
N VAL A 31 -11.52 3.96 -12.17
CA VAL A 31 -12.29 3.10 -11.27
C VAL A 31 -12.90 3.92 -10.13
N PHE A 32 -12.14 4.84 -9.54
CA PHE A 32 -12.64 5.76 -8.51
C PHE A 32 -13.80 6.62 -9.04
N LEU A 33 -13.65 7.28 -10.18
CA LEU A 33 -14.72 8.12 -10.76
C LEU A 33 -16.00 7.34 -11.04
N VAL A 34 -15.88 6.10 -11.52
CA VAL A 34 -17.04 5.25 -11.81
C VAL A 34 -17.66 4.73 -10.52
N THR A 35 -16.87 4.19 -9.59
CA THR A 35 -17.38 3.65 -8.31
C THR A 35 -17.98 4.73 -7.41
N ALA A 36 -17.46 5.96 -7.46
CA ALA A 36 -17.99 7.10 -6.70
C ALA A 36 -19.44 7.48 -7.08
N ARG A 37 -19.94 7.03 -8.24
CA ARG A 37 -21.37 7.16 -8.59
C ARG A 37 -22.27 6.18 -7.85
N PHE A 38 -21.74 5.05 -7.39
CA PHE A 38 -22.51 3.95 -6.80
C PHE A 38 -22.25 3.80 -5.29
N VAL A 39 -21.09 4.24 -4.81
CA VAL A 39 -20.66 4.08 -3.43
C VAL A 39 -20.69 5.42 -2.69
N PRO A 40 -21.28 5.50 -1.48
CA PRO A 40 -21.28 6.72 -0.68
C PRO A 40 -19.85 7.23 -0.39
N VAL A 41 -19.66 8.56 -0.43
CA VAL A 41 -18.36 9.20 -0.15
C VAL A 41 -17.79 8.80 1.23
N ALA A 42 -18.66 8.61 2.22
CA ALA A 42 -18.26 8.14 3.56
C ALA A 42 -17.52 6.79 3.54
N ASP A 43 -17.89 5.89 2.62
CA ASP A 43 -17.28 4.55 2.53
C ASP A 43 -15.85 4.62 1.98
N PHE A 44 -15.56 5.59 1.11
CA PHE A 44 -14.19 5.86 0.67
C PHE A 44 -13.32 6.37 1.82
N GLY A 45 -13.86 7.20 2.70
CA GLY A 45 -13.17 7.66 3.91
C GLY A 45 -12.81 6.48 4.83
N ILE A 46 -13.77 5.59 5.09
CA ILE A 46 -13.56 4.38 5.90
C ILE A 46 -12.47 3.49 5.27
N LEU A 47 -12.56 3.21 3.97
CA LEU A 47 -11.56 2.40 3.29
C LEU A 47 -10.18 3.06 3.34
N ALA A 48 -10.09 4.38 3.07
CA ALA A 48 -8.83 5.11 3.09
C ALA A 48 -8.16 5.00 4.47
N THR A 49 -8.92 5.19 5.55
CA THR A 49 -8.43 4.99 6.92
C THR A 49 -7.92 3.56 7.13
N CYS A 50 -8.66 2.54 6.68
CA CYS A 50 -8.21 1.15 6.79
C CYS A 50 -6.90 0.90 6.02
N LEU A 51 -6.78 1.45 4.81
CA LEU A 51 -5.58 1.31 3.98
C LEU A 51 -4.37 2.03 4.57
N LEU A 52 -4.56 3.12 5.31
CA LEU A 52 -3.47 3.76 6.06
C LEU A 52 -2.89 2.80 7.12
N PHE A 53 -3.75 2.10 7.87
CA PHE A 53 -3.29 1.09 8.82
C PHE A 53 -2.63 -0.10 8.12
N VAL A 54 -3.18 -0.58 7.00
CA VAL A 54 -2.52 -1.61 6.19
C VAL A 54 -1.12 -1.16 5.79
N GLU A 55 -0.95 0.07 5.32
CA GLU A 55 0.35 0.59 4.91
C GLU A 55 1.33 0.67 6.07
N LEU A 56 0.89 1.15 7.23
CA LEU A 56 1.69 1.20 8.46
C LEU A 56 2.23 -0.20 8.83
N PHE A 57 1.35 -1.19 8.94
CA PHE A 57 1.77 -2.55 9.28
C PHE A 57 2.64 -3.16 8.19
N LYS A 58 2.32 -2.92 6.91
CA LYS A 58 3.11 -3.41 5.78
C LYS A 58 4.52 -2.83 5.79
N GLN A 59 4.67 -1.55 6.07
CA GLN A 59 5.96 -0.88 6.12
C GLN A 59 6.85 -1.47 7.22
N ILE A 60 6.30 -1.64 8.42
CA ILE A 60 7.05 -2.16 9.58
C ILE A 60 7.36 -3.65 9.42
N SER A 61 6.40 -4.44 8.94
CA SER A 61 6.50 -5.90 8.98
C SER A 61 7.02 -6.54 7.69
N VAL A 62 6.77 -5.93 6.53
CA VAL A 62 7.09 -6.52 5.21
C VAL A 62 8.23 -5.75 4.54
N GLU A 63 8.06 -4.44 4.34
CA GLU A 63 9.05 -3.62 3.61
C GLU A 63 10.39 -3.54 4.33
N SER A 64 10.38 -3.54 5.67
CA SER A 64 11.57 -3.59 6.51
C SER A 64 12.54 -4.71 6.15
N PHE A 65 12.03 -5.89 5.82
CA PHE A 65 12.87 -7.03 5.45
C PHE A 65 13.13 -7.08 3.95
N ALA A 66 12.21 -6.60 3.11
CA ALA A 66 12.39 -6.54 1.66
C ALA A 66 13.54 -5.61 1.26
N THR A 67 13.70 -4.47 1.94
CA THR A 67 14.83 -3.55 1.68
C THR A 67 16.20 -4.19 1.97
N ALA A 68 16.27 -5.17 2.87
CA ALA A 68 17.50 -5.91 3.17
C ALA A 68 18.05 -6.67 1.96
N ILE A 69 17.17 -7.24 1.12
CA ILE A 69 17.59 -7.97 -0.07
C ILE A 69 17.90 -7.03 -1.23
N VAL A 70 17.15 -5.93 -1.35
CA VAL A 70 17.38 -4.92 -2.38
C VAL A 70 18.70 -4.19 -2.15
N SER A 71 19.12 -3.97 -0.91
CA SER A 71 20.39 -3.30 -0.58
C SER A 71 21.64 -4.19 -0.71
N ARG A 72 21.49 -5.53 -0.81
CA ARG A 72 22.61 -6.47 -0.82
C ARG A 72 23.27 -6.56 -2.20
N GLY A 73 24.56 -6.32 -2.37
CA GLY A 73 25.19 -6.31 -3.71
C GLY A 73 24.92 -7.57 -4.56
N ALA A 74 25.23 -8.76 -4.04
CA ALA A 74 25.08 -10.04 -4.72
C ALA A 74 24.36 -11.07 -3.81
N PRO A 75 23.01 -11.06 -3.75
CA PRO A 75 22.23 -11.99 -2.94
C PRO A 75 22.23 -13.37 -3.59
N ASP A 76 22.43 -14.39 -2.78
CA ASP A 76 22.28 -15.78 -3.19
C ASP A 76 20.89 -16.33 -2.86
N ALA A 77 20.60 -17.57 -3.26
CA ALA A 77 19.30 -18.21 -3.00
C ALA A 77 18.97 -18.29 -1.50
N GLY A 78 19.98 -18.43 -0.63
CA GLY A 78 19.79 -18.45 0.83
C GLY A 78 19.37 -17.10 1.38
N ASP A 79 19.85 -15.99 0.80
CA ASP A 79 19.41 -14.64 1.16
C ASP A 79 17.94 -14.40 0.79
N TYR A 80 17.52 -14.83 -0.39
CA TYR A 80 16.11 -14.78 -0.83
C TYR A 80 15.21 -15.61 0.09
N ASN A 81 15.62 -16.82 0.44
CA ASN A 81 14.85 -17.68 1.34
C ASN A 81 14.78 -17.09 2.76
N ALA A 82 15.88 -16.55 3.29
CA ALA A 82 15.90 -15.88 4.60
C ALA A 82 14.98 -14.66 4.63
N CYS A 83 15.03 -13.84 3.58
CA CYS A 83 14.17 -12.68 3.42
C CYS A 83 12.70 -13.08 3.33
N PHE A 84 12.37 -14.08 2.50
CA PHE A 84 11.01 -14.61 2.37
C PHE A 84 10.45 -15.11 3.69
N LEU A 85 11.21 -15.90 4.46
CA LEU A 85 10.74 -16.40 5.76
C LEU A 85 10.45 -15.25 6.74
N LEU A 86 11.35 -14.26 6.84
CA LEU A 86 11.14 -13.13 7.74
C LEU A 86 9.99 -12.23 7.29
N ILE A 87 9.83 -12.01 5.99
CA ILE A 87 8.69 -11.29 5.43
C ILE A 87 7.39 -12.04 5.74
N GLN A 88 7.37 -13.37 5.60
CA GLN A 88 6.17 -14.16 5.85
C GLN A 88 5.79 -14.14 7.33
N ILE A 89 6.76 -14.28 8.23
CA ILE A 89 6.57 -14.15 9.68
C ILE A 89 6.06 -12.74 10.00
N GLY A 90 6.70 -11.71 9.44
CA GLY A 90 6.29 -10.32 9.60
C GLY A 90 4.86 -10.08 9.12
N ALA A 91 4.50 -10.55 7.93
CA ALA A 91 3.17 -10.41 7.36
C ALA A 91 2.09 -11.08 8.24
N VAL A 92 2.36 -12.27 8.77
CA VAL A 92 1.45 -12.96 9.71
C VAL A 92 1.30 -12.19 11.01
N ILE A 93 2.42 -11.72 11.59
CA ILE A 93 2.38 -10.91 12.82
C ILE A 93 1.63 -9.60 12.58
N GLY A 94 1.90 -8.90 11.48
CA GLY A 94 1.23 -7.66 11.12
C GLY A 94 -0.27 -7.86 10.91
N ALA A 95 -0.68 -8.92 10.21
CA ALA A 95 -2.09 -9.26 10.04
C ALA A 95 -2.76 -9.59 11.38
N ALA A 96 -2.11 -10.38 12.24
CA ALA A 96 -2.62 -10.70 13.57
C ALA A 96 -2.76 -9.45 14.45
N LEU A 97 -1.76 -8.58 14.47
CA LEU A 97 -1.82 -7.31 15.21
C LEU A 97 -2.96 -6.43 14.69
N MET A 98 -3.11 -6.31 13.38
CA MET A 98 -4.19 -5.55 12.76
C MET A 98 -5.57 -6.09 13.13
N LEU A 99 -5.74 -7.43 13.14
CA LEU A 99 -6.98 -8.09 13.58
C LEU A 99 -7.29 -7.82 15.05
N LEU A 100 -6.28 -7.95 15.93
CA LEU A 100 -6.43 -7.72 17.37
C LEU A 100 -6.69 -6.25 17.70
N SER A 101 -6.12 -5.32 16.94
CA SER A 101 -6.33 -3.88 17.12
C SER A 101 -7.59 -3.35 16.44
N ALA A 102 -8.28 -4.14 15.60
CA ALA A 102 -9.39 -3.65 14.78
C ALA A 102 -10.53 -3.04 15.60
N GLN A 103 -10.91 -3.69 16.70
CA GLN A 103 -11.95 -3.19 17.60
C GLN A 103 -11.51 -1.87 18.25
N PHE A 104 -10.31 -1.83 18.83
CA PHE A 104 -9.77 -0.64 19.47
C PHE A 104 -9.68 0.56 18.52
N ILE A 105 -9.24 0.35 17.27
CA ILE A 105 -9.19 1.41 16.26
C ILE A 105 -10.59 1.89 15.89
N SER A 106 -11.56 0.98 15.77
CA SER A 106 -12.96 1.31 15.47
C SER A 106 -13.60 2.17 16.57
N GLU A 107 -13.29 1.88 17.84
CA GLU A 107 -13.75 2.66 19.00
C GLU A 107 -13.17 4.08 19.00
N ILE A 108 -11.86 4.23 18.73
CA ILE A 108 -11.20 5.55 18.63
C ILE A 108 -11.79 6.38 17.48
N MET A 109 -12.11 5.74 16.36
CA MET A 109 -12.61 6.41 15.16
C MET A 109 -14.13 6.57 15.16
N HIS A 110 -14.81 6.13 16.22
CA HIS A 110 -16.27 6.19 16.39
C HIS A 110 -17.07 5.63 15.19
N ASN A 111 -16.59 4.53 14.58
CA ASN A 111 -17.24 3.94 13.40
C ASN A 111 -17.04 2.42 13.31
N GLU A 112 -18.07 1.67 13.70
CA GLU A 112 -18.10 0.19 13.73
C GLU A 112 -17.77 -0.48 12.38
N ARG A 113 -17.99 0.21 11.26
CA ARG A 113 -17.69 -0.33 9.93
C ARG A 113 -16.18 -0.42 9.66
N ILE A 114 -15.37 0.34 10.40
CA ILE A 114 -13.90 0.26 10.35
C ILE A 114 -13.43 -1.09 10.87
N GLU A 115 -14.02 -1.60 11.95
CA GLU A 115 -13.63 -2.91 12.50
C GLU A 115 -13.77 -4.00 11.43
N PHE A 116 -14.93 -4.05 10.77
CA PHE A 116 -15.21 -5.00 9.70
C PHE A 116 -14.23 -4.85 8.52
N ALA A 117 -13.99 -3.62 8.06
CA ALA A 117 -13.09 -3.36 6.93
C ALA A 117 -11.62 -3.64 7.27
N LEU A 118 -11.14 -3.31 8.48
CA LEU A 118 -9.79 -3.64 8.95
C LEU A 118 -9.58 -5.15 8.98
N ARG A 119 -10.54 -5.91 9.53
CA ARG A 119 -10.44 -7.37 9.60
C ARG A 119 -10.28 -7.98 8.22
N LEU A 120 -11.08 -7.54 7.24
CA LEU A 120 -10.96 -8.02 5.86
C LEU A 120 -9.67 -7.57 5.17
N THR A 121 -9.31 -6.29 5.30
CA THR A 121 -8.11 -5.73 4.66
C THR A 121 -6.80 -6.22 5.28
N SER A 122 -6.81 -6.83 6.47
CA SER A 122 -5.64 -7.51 7.05
C SER A 122 -5.06 -8.59 6.13
N VAL A 123 -5.89 -9.23 5.30
CA VAL A 123 -5.46 -10.22 4.29
C VAL A 123 -4.50 -9.61 3.25
N LEU A 124 -4.56 -8.29 3.03
CA LEU A 124 -3.63 -7.59 2.14
C LEU A 124 -2.19 -7.68 2.62
N LEU A 125 -1.95 -7.79 3.94
CA LEU A 125 -0.61 -7.99 4.51
C LEU A 125 -0.07 -9.37 4.16
N LEU A 126 -0.90 -10.40 4.27
CA LEU A 126 -0.54 -11.77 3.90
C LEU A 126 -0.21 -11.88 2.41
N SER A 127 -1.07 -11.30 1.57
CA SER A 127 -0.84 -11.22 0.12
C SER A 127 0.46 -10.48 -0.21
N SER A 128 0.73 -9.35 0.47
CA SER A 128 1.98 -8.60 0.30
C SER A 128 3.20 -9.44 0.72
N GLY A 129 3.11 -10.18 1.81
CA GLY A 129 4.20 -11.05 2.26
C GLY A 129 4.59 -12.10 1.22
N LEU A 130 3.58 -12.72 0.58
CA LEU A 130 3.78 -13.69 -0.49
C LEU A 130 4.33 -13.09 -1.78
N SER A 131 4.07 -11.80 -2.05
CA SER A 131 4.47 -11.17 -3.30
C SER A 131 5.82 -10.46 -3.23
N ARG A 132 6.19 -9.84 -2.11
CA ARG A 132 7.32 -8.90 -2.04
C ARG A 132 8.68 -9.51 -2.39
N THR A 133 8.99 -10.72 -1.94
CA THR A 133 10.28 -11.34 -2.30
C THR A 133 10.37 -11.64 -3.78
N HIS A 134 9.27 -12.08 -4.41
CA HIS A 134 9.21 -12.31 -5.85
C HIS A 134 9.35 -11.00 -6.63
N GLU A 135 8.72 -9.91 -6.18
CA GLU A 135 8.88 -8.58 -6.80
C GLU A 135 10.34 -8.10 -6.72
N ALA A 136 10.98 -8.26 -5.57
CA ALA A 136 12.39 -7.91 -5.40
C ALA A 136 13.30 -8.74 -6.33
N TRP A 137 13.04 -10.04 -6.47
CA TRP A 137 13.77 -10.91 -7.38
C TRP A 137 13.59 -10.52 -8.85
N MET A 138 12.35 -10.27 -9.29
CA MET A 138 12.06 -9.88 -10.68
C MET A 138 12.62 -8.50 -11.02
N THR A 139 12.54 -7.56 -10.09
CA THR A 139 13.12 -6.21 -10.23
C THR A 139 14.63 -6.29 -10.44
N ARG A 140 15.32 -7.16 -9.69
CA ARG A 140 16.76 -7.40 -9.88
C ARG A 140 17.12 -7.98 -11.24
N GLN A 141 16.24 -8.80 -11.81
CA GLN A 141 16.41 -9.34 -13.15
C GLN A 141 15.94 -8.39 -14.26
N LEU A 142 15.56 -7.16 -13.91
CA LEU A 142 15.04 -6.16 -14.84
C LEU A 142 13.77 -6.64 -15.58
N LEU A 143 13.00 -7.55 -14.96
CA LEU A 143 11.75 -8.11 -15.50
C LEU A 143 10.56 -7.18 -15.24
N PHE A 144 10.68 -5.91 -15.64
CA PHE A 144 9.66 -4.89 -15.41
C PHE A 144 8.41 -5.06 -16.28
N LYS A 145 8.54 -5.59 -17.50
CA LYS A 145 7.41 -5.81 -18.40
C LYS A 145 6.39 -6.81 -17.81
N PRO A 146 6.80 -8.01 -17.34
CA PRO A 146 5.86 -8.92 -16.68
C PRO A 146 5.24 -8.34 -15.40
N LEU A 147 6.01 -7.59 -14.59
CA LEU A 147 5.48 -6.88 -13.42
C LEU A 147 4.40 -5.86 -13.80
N ALA A 148 4.58 -5.15 -14.91
CA ALA A 148 3.62 -4.19 -15.42
C ALA A 148 2.32 -4.86 -15.86
N ILE A 149 2.42 -5.90 -16.71
CA ILE A 149 1.27 -6.64 -17.23
C ILE A 149 0.47 -7.25 -16.07
N ARG A 150 1.15 -7.88 -15.12
CA ARG A 150 0.55 -8.43 -13.89
C ARG A 150 -0.27 -7.38 -13.15
N SER A 151 0.32 -6.21 -12.91
CA SER A 151 -0.32 -5.14 -12.12
C SER A 151 -1.56 -4.57 -12.84
N ILE A 152 -1.49 -4.39 -14.16
CA ILE A 152 -2.62 -3.91 -14.97
C ILE A 152 -3.76 -4.93 -14.99
N LEU A 153 -3.46 -6.22 -15.22
CA LEU A 153 -4.48 -7.28 -15.23
C LEU A 153 -5.16 -7.42 -13.87
N ALA A 154 -4.38 -7.42 -12.79
CA ALA A 154 -4.89 -7.48 -11.43
C ALA A 154 -5.84 -6.32 -11.13
N LEU A 155 -5.46 -5.11 -11.57
CA LEU A 155 -6.25 -3.90 -11.34
C LEU A 155 -7.55 -3.88 -12.18
N LEU A 156 -7.51 -4.35 -13.43
CA LEU A 156 -8.72 -4.44 -14.25
C LEU A 156 -9.74 -5.43 -13.68
N VAL A 157 -9.27 -6.61 -13.25
CA VAL A 157 -10.16 -7.62 -12.66
C VAL A 157 -10.65 -7.19 -11.29
N GLY A 158 -9.78 -6.66 -10.43
CA GLY A 158 -10.19 -6.18 -9.11
C GLY A 158 -11.13 -4.98 -9.21
N GLY A 159 -10.84 -4.02 -10.08
CA GLY A 159 -11.72 -2.90 -10.39
C GLY A 159 -13.07 -3.35 -10.95
N GLY A 160 -13.09 -4.35 -11.84
CA GLY A 160 -14.31 -4.95 -12.35
C GLY A 160 -15.15 -5.65 -11.28
N ALA A 161 -14.51 -6.42 -10.40
CA ALA A 161 -15.19 -7.09 -9.27
C ALA A 161 -15.78 -6.07 -8.27
N GLY A 162 -15.01 -5.03 -7.94
CA GLY A 162 -15.46 -3.92 -7.10
C GLY A 162 -16.62 -3.17 -7.73
N LEU A 163 -16.51 -2.81 -9.00
CA LEU A 163 -17.57 -2.12 -9.72
C LEU A 163 -18.85 -2.95 -9.80
N PHE A 164 -18.73 -4.25 -10.09
CA PHE A 164 -19.87 -5.16 -10.10
C PHE A 164 -20.61 -5.14 -8.75
N LEU A 165 -19.90 -5.27 -7.63
CA LEU A 165 -20.52 -5.22 -6.30
C LEU A 165 -21.08 -3.83 -5.97
N ALA A 166 -20.39 -2.76 -6.36
CA ALA A 166 -20.84 -1.39 -6.16
C ALA A 166 -22.18 -1.13 -6.85
N MET A 167 -22.33 -1.61 -8.10
CA MET A 167 -23.59 -1.51 -8.85
C MET A 167 -24.74 -2.30 -8.20
N ASN A 168 -24.43 -3.33 -7.42
CA ASN A 168 -25.41 -4.10 -6.65
C ASN A 168 -25.68 -3.52 -5.25
N GLY A 169 -25.15 -2.33 -4.92
CA GLY A 169 -25.43 -1.63 -3.66
C GLY A 169 -24.60 -2.09 -2.45
N TRP A 170 -23.48 -2.79 -2.65
CA TRP A 170 -22.66 -3.36 -1.57
C TRP A 170 -21.77 -2.32 -0.84
N GLY A 171 -21.67 -1.08 -1.35
CA GLY A 171 -20.97 0.04 -0.70
C GLY A 171 -19.51 -0.29 -0.33
N LEU A 172 -19.15 -0.06 0.93
CA LEU A 172 -17.82 -0.33 1.50
C LEU A 172 -17.27 -1.72 1.18
N THR A 173 -18.11 -2.76 1.22
CA THR A 173 -17.64 -4.13 0.92
C THR A 173 -17.18 -4.27 -0.54
N ALA A 174 -17.78 -3.52 -1.47
CA ALA A 174 -17.34 -3.50 -2.86
C ALA A 174 -15.92 -2.94 -2.99
N LEU A 175 -15.62 -1.86 -2.25
CA LEU A 175 -14.28 -1.26 -2.21
C LEU A 175 -13.26 -2.20 -1.56
N VAL A 176 -13.63 -2.90 -0.48
CA VAL A 176 -12.75 -3.89 0.14
C VAL A 176 -12.47 -5.06 -0.79
N VAL A 177 -13.49 -5.60 -1.46
CA VAL A 177 -13.35 -6.71 -2.43
C VAL A 177 -12.50 -6.29 -3.62
N GLN A 178 -12.60 -5.05 -4.09
CA GLN A 178 -11.73 -4.51 -5.13
C GLN A 178 -10.25 -4.65 -4.73
N GLN A 179 -9.90 -4.19 -3.52
CA GLN A 179 -8.53 -4.23 -3.02
C GLN A 179 -8.03 -5.67 -2.82
N LEU A 180 -8.86 -6.53 -2.23
CA LEU A 180 -8.53 -7.93 -2.00
C LEU A 180 -8.32 -8.67 -3.32
N THR A 181 -9.25 -8.52 -4.27
CA THR A 181 -9.18 -9.17 -5.58
C THR A 181 -7.95 -8.73 -6.35
N THR A 182 -7.67 -7.41 -6.37
CA THR A 182 -6.47 -6.86 -7.01
C THR A 182 -5.21 -7.45 -6.39
N SER A 183 -5.11 -7.44 -5.06
CA SER A 183 -3.92 -7.93 -4.35
C SER A 183 -3.71 -9.42 -4.53
N LEU A 184 -4.75 -10.24 -4.32
CA LEU A 184 -4.68 -11.69 -4.42
C LEU A 184 -4.39 -12.14 -5.85
N LEU A 185 -5.06 -11.55 -6.85
CA LEU A 185 -4.80 -11.89 -8.25
C LEU A 185 -3.39 -11.47 -8.67
N SER A 186 -2.92 -10.29 -8.24
CA SER A 186 -1.54 -9.86 -8.46
C SER A 186 -0.55 -10.88 -7.89
N THR A 187 -0.75 -11.32 -6.66
CA THR A 187 0.08 -12.34 -6.01
C THR A 187 0.02 -13.67 -6.78
N ILE A 188 -1.16 -14.17 -7.13
CA ILE A 188 -1.31 -15.42 -7.89
C ILE A 188 -0.57 -15.34 -9.22
N LEU A 189 -0.80 -14.29 -10.02
CA LEU A 189 -0.13 -14.09 -11.30
C LEU A 189 1.39 -13.97 -11.13
N LEU A 190 1.85 -13.32 -10.07
CA LEU A 190 3.28 -13.21 -9.77
C LEU A 190 3.94 -14.57 -9.54
N TRP A 191 3.28 -15.45 -8.78
CA TRP A 191 3.78 -16.79 -8.48
C TRP A 191 3.87 -17.67 -9.72
N PHE A 192 2.97 -17.47 -10.70
CA PHE A 192 3.06 -18.15 -11.99
C PHE A 192 4.17 -17.62 -12.89
N VAL A 193 4.40 -16.31 -12.88
CA VAL A 193 5.33 -15.64 -13.80
C VAL A 193 6.78 -15.62 -13.30
N SER A 194 6.98 -15.58 -11.97
CA SER A 194 8.32 -15.63 -11.38
C SER A 194 8.89 -17.05 -11.49
N ASP A 195 10.16 -17.20 -11.87
CA ASP A 195 10.80 -18.54 -11.88
C ASP A 195 11.37 -18.93 -10.51
N TRP A 196 11.57 -17.95 -9.62
CA TRP A 196 12.07 -18.22 -8.28
C TRP A 196 11.03 -18.93 -7.43
N ARG A 197 11.48 -19.92 -6.65
CA ARG A 197 10.65 -20.66 -5.70
C ARG A 197 11.32 -20.62 -4.33
N PRO A 198 10.57 -20.27 -3.26
CA PRO A 198 11.13 -20.29 -1.92
C PRO A 198 11.51 -21.71 -1.51
N SER A 199 12.64 -21.84 -0.83
CA SER A 199 13.04 -23.08 -0.18
C SER A 199 13.22 -22.85 1.32
N LEU A 200 12.93 -23.84 2.14
CA LEU A 200 13.15 -23.78 3.60
C LEU A 200 14.64 -23.94 3.98
N ARG A 201 15.54 -24.05 3.01
CA ARG A 201 16.99 -24.14 3.25
C ARG A 201 17.54 -22.74 3.52
N VAL A 202 17.61 -22.39 4.80
CA VAL A 202 18.11 -21.10 5.27
C VAL A 202 19.20 -21.30 6.30
N GLU A 203 20.34 -20.65 6.06
CA GLU A 203 21.41 -20.55 7.03
C GLU A 203 21.04 -19.54 8.13
N ARG A 204 21.21 -19.95 9.39
CA ARG A 204 20.93 -19.09 10.56
C ARG A 204 21.66 -17.74 10.49
N ALA A 205 22.88 -17.73 9.95
CA ALA A 205 23.66 -16.51 9.77
C ALA A 205 22.97 -15.50 8.84
N LYS A 206 22.41 -15.97 7.72
CA LYS A 206 21.67 -15.12 6.77
C LYS A 206 20.37 -14.61 7.36
N LEU A 207 19.64 -15.46 8.07
CA LEU A 207 18.43 -15.06 8.79
C LEU A 207 18.71 -13.97 9.82
N LEU A 208 19.76 -14.13 10.64
CA LEU A 208 20.12 -13.14 11.65
C LEU A 208 20.61 -11.82 11.03
N ALA A 209 21.35 -11.89 9.92
CA ALA A 209 21.80 -10.70 9.20
C ALA A 209 20.60 -9.91 8.64
N THR A 210 19.66 -10.58 7.97
CA THR A 210 18.43 -9.97 7.43
C THR A 210 17.55 -9.42 8.54
N TRP A 211 17.40 -10.14 9.66
CA TRP A 211 16.67 -9.66 10.83
C TRP A 211 17.28 -8.40 11.43
N ARG A 212 18.60 -8.38 11.63
CA ARG A 212 19.32 -7.22 12.18
C ARG A 212 19.18 -6.00 11.28
N TYR A 213 19.22 -6.17 9.96
CA TYR A 213 18.96 -5.06 9.04
C TYR A 213 17.50 -4.61 9.14
N GLY A 214 16.56 -5.55 9.00
CA GLY A 214 15.14 -5.25 8.93
C GLY A 214 14.60 -4.58 10.19
N ARG A 215 15.04 -4.97 11.39
CA ARG A 215 14.60 -4.29 12.63
C ARG A 215 14.98 -2.80 12.66
N HIS A 216 16.13 -2.43 12.10
CA HIS A 216 16.55 -1.02 12.07
C HIS A 216 15.67 -0.25 11.08
N VAL A 217 15.40 -0.82 9.91
CA VAL A 217 14.46 -0.23 8.94
C VAL A 217 13.05 -0.15 9.49
N ALA A 218 12.58 -1.14 10.25
CA ALA A 218 11.27 -1.14 10.89
C ALA A 218 11.11 0.02 11.88
N ILE A 219 12.13 0.25 12.72
CA ILE A 219 12.16 1.38 13.65
C ILE A 219 12.13 2.70 12.88
N THR A 220 13.00 2.85 11.87
CA THR A 220 13.02 4.08 11.05
C THR A 220 11.70 4.30 10.30
N GLY A 221 11.09 3.24 9.77
CA GLY A 221 9.80 3.29 9.08
C GLY A 221 8.68 3.75 10.02
N PHE A 222 8.63 3.20 11.23
CA PHE A 222 7.70 3.66 12.26
C PHE A 222 7.93 5.12 12.65
N THR A 223 9.19 5.53 12.87
CA THR A 223 9.52 6.93 13.18
C THR A 223 9.11 7.87 12.04
N ASN A 224 9.33 7.49 10.79
CA ASN A 224 8.93 8.28 9.63
C ASN A 224 7.42 8.39 9.52
N PHE A 225 6.69 7.28 9.69
CA PHE A 225 5.23 7.31 9.69
C PHE A 225 4.70 8.20 10.81
N ALA A 226 5.23 8.06 12.03
CA ALA A 226 4.86 8.90 13.15
C ALA A 226 5.16 10.38 12.84
N ASN A 227 6.30 10.70 12.24
CA ASN A 227 6.67 12.06 11.87
C ASN A 227 5.72 12.65 10.79
N THR A 228 5.46 11.92 9.71
CA THR A 228 4.61 12.40 8.61
C THR A 228 3.15 12.56 9.03
N GLN A 229 2.65 11.68 9.90
CA GLN A 229 1.26 11.75 10.37
C GLN A 229 1.11 12.66 11.60
N SER A 230 2.21 13.03 12.27
CA SER A 230 2.18 13.91 13.45
C SER A 230 1.45 15.20 13.15
N ASP A 231 1.71 15.85 12.02
CA ASP A 231 1.06 17.11 11.64
C ASP A 231 -0.47 16.98 11.55
N THR A 232 -0.97 15.82 11.09
CA THR A 232 -2.41 15.53 11.03
C THR A 232 -3.00 15.29 12.43
N PHE A 233 -2.26 14.61 13.31
CA PHE A 233 -2.67 14.44 14.72
C PHE A 233 -2.65 15.77 15.47
N PHE A 234 -1.62 16.59 15.27
CA PHE A 234 -1.51 17.93 15.85
C PHE A 234 -2.64 18.83 15.37
N SER A 235 -2.94 18.87 14.07
CA SER A 235 -4.06 19.66 13.56
C SER A 235 -5.40 19.16 14.11
N SER A 236 -5.61 17.85 14.20
CA SER A 236 -6.87 17.27 14.70
C SER A 236 -7.07 17.47 16.20
N TYR A 237 -6.01 17.52 17.00
CA TYR A 237 -6.09 17.67 18.46
C TYR A 237 -6.14 19.14 18.90
N TYR A 238 -5.39 20.03 18.22
CA TYR A 238 -5.31 21.46 18.59
C TYR A 238 -6.31 22.35 17.86
N LEU A 239 -6.89 21.90 16.74
CA LEU A 239 -7.93 22.64 16.00
C LEU A 239 -9.23 21.84 15.85
N PRO A 240 -9.86 21.32 16.92
CA PRO A 240 -11.17 20.65 16.79
C PRO A 240 -12.27 21.59 16.26
N ASP A 241 -12.15 22.90 16.54
CA ASP A 241 -13.16 23.93 16.27
C ASP A 241 -12.99 24.66 14.93
N LEU A 242 -11.96 24.32 14.14
CA LEU A 242 -11.92 24.72 12.73
C LEU A 242 -12.62 23.64 11.91
N GLU A 243 -13.94 23.55 12.08
CA GLU A 243 -14.83 23.24 10.95
C GLU A 243 -14.26 23.99 9.73
N PRO A 244 -14.11 23.37 8.54
CA PRO A 244 -13.50 24.05 7.42
C PRO A 244 -14.29 25.34 7.22
N LEU A 245 -13.70 26.48 7.60
CA LEU A 245 -14.33 27.78 7.49
C LEU A 245 -14.75 27.85 6.04
N ASP A 246 -16.07 27.81 5.82
CA ASP A 246 -16.66 27.91 4.50
C ASP A 246 -15.87 28.99 3.76
N PRO A 247 -15.19 28.68 2.65
CA PRO A 247 -14.33 29.64 1.97
C PRO A 247 -15.08 30.94 1.65
N MET A 248 -16.41 30.89 1.58
CA MET A 248 -17.28 32.05 1.47
C MET A 248 -17.24 32.95 2.72
N ARG A 249 -17.31 32.41 3.94
CA ARG A 249 -17.22 33.18 5.20
C ARG A 249 -15.84 33.79 5.45
N LEU A 250 -14.77 33.11 5.03
CA LEU A 250 -13.40 33.68 5.05
C LEU A 250 -13.26 34.85 4.08
N SER A 251 -13.86 34.75 2.88
CA SER A 251 -13.86 35.84 1.91
C SER A 251 -14.64 37.07 2.41
N GLU A 252 -15.80 36.86 3.03
CA GLU A 252 -16.61 37.94 3.60
C GLU A 252 -15.93 38.61 4.80
N ALA A 253 -15.31 37.84 5.70
CA ALA A 253 -14.57 38.37 6.84
C ALA A 253 -13.33 39.18 6.42
N MET A 254 -12.64 38.74 5.36
CA MET A 254 -11.51 39.46 4.78
C MET A 254 -11.96 40.76 4.08
N LEU A 255 -13.06 40.71 3.32
CA LEU A 255 -13.64 41.89 2.66
C LEU A 255 -14.15 42.93 3.67
N ALA A 256 -14.75 42.49 4.77
CA ALA A 256 -15.19 43.38 5.85
C ALA A 256 -14.01 44.06 6.54
N ARG A 257 -12.92 43.34 6.80
CA ARG A 257 -11.68 43.91 7.34
C ARG A 257 -11.02 44.91 6.37
N PHE A 258 -11.00 44.61 5.07
CA PHE A 258 -10.46 45.52 4.06
C PHE A 258 -11.28 46.81 3.94
N LYS A 259 -12.62 46.73 4.01
CA LYS A 259 -13.49 47.93 3.98
C LYS A 259 -13.25 48.84 5.18
N ASN A 260 -13.11 48.28 6.39
CA ASN A 260 -12.83 49.06 7.60
C ASN A 260 -11.44 49.72 7.59
N LEU A 261 -10.46 49.12 6.91
CA LEU A 261 -9.12 49.71 6.72
C LEU A 261 -9.08 50.80 5.64
N ALA A 262 -10.04 50.81 4.72
CA ALA A 262 -10.14 51.82 3.66
C ALA A 262 -11.01 53.04 4.07
N SER A 263 -11.74 52.95 5.18
CA SER A 263 -12.66 53.99 5.67
C SER A 263 -12.16 54.72 6.93
N GLY A 264 -10.92 54.47 7.37
CA GLY A 264 -10.26 55.18 8.48
C GLY A 264 -8.99 55.84 7.98
#